data_AF-A0A2W6AZM8-F1
#
_entry.id   AF-A0A2W6AZM8-F1
#
_cell.length_a   1.000
_cell.length_b   1.000
_cell.length_c   1.000
_cell.angle_alpha   90.00
_cell.angle_beta   90.00
_cell.angle_gamma   90.00
#
_symmetry.space_group_name_H-M   'P 1'
#
loop_
_entity.id
_entity.type
_entity.pdbx_description
1 polymer ?
#
loop_
_entity_poly.entity_id
_entity_poly.type
_entity_poly.pdbx_seq_one_letter_code
_entity_poly.pdbx_strand_id
1 'polypeptide(L)'
;SLMMFGPPDAASPNTAQSMAWGIKRHTNDELRQRFVDMTVPQARQLGVTLPDPALTWNEDRQHYDFGDVDWDEFMAVVKGDGPCNAQRVAHRKAAHDGGAWVREAAAAHAAKTA
;
A
#
# COMPACT_ATOMS: atom_id res chain seq x y z
N SER A 1 6.65 4.88 -0.59
CA SER A 1 5.48 4.40 -1.39
C SER A 1 5.68 3.00 -1.94
N LEU A 2 6.90 2.56 -2.27
CA LEU A 2 7.16 1.25 -2.91
C LEU A 2 6.63 0.02 -2.15
N MET A 3 6.62 0.07 -0.82
CA MET A 3 6.07 -0.99 0.05
C MET A 3 4.55 -1.19 -0.10
N MET A 4 3.82 -0.22 -0.68
CA MET A 4 2.36 -0.32 -0.85
C MET A 4 1.94 -1.42 -1.84
N PHE A 5 2.85 -1.84 -2.73
CA PHE A 5 2.58 -2.92 -3.69
C PHE A 5 2.65 -4.31 -3.04
N GLY A 6 3.04 -4.39 -1.76
CA GLY A 6 3.17 -5.64 -1.02
C GLY A 6 4.58 -6.23 -1.07
N PRO A 7 4.77 -7.42 -0.48
CA PRO A 7 6.07 -8.10 -0.40
C PRO A 7 6.58 -8.51 -1.80
N PRO A 8 7.84 -8.91 -1.93
CA PRO A 8 8.37 -9.54 -3.14
C PRO A 8 7.51 -10.71 -3.58
N ASP A 9 7.48 -11.00 -4.88
CA ASP A 9 6.65 -12.08 -5.43
C ASP A 9 7.00 -13.43 -4.80
N ALA A 10 8.29 -13.68 -4.54
CA ALA A 10 8.78 -14.89 -3.87
C ALA A 10 8.31 -15.03 -2.41
N ALA A 11 7.94 -13.93 -1.75
CA ALA A 11 7.48 -13.89 -0.36
C ALA A 11 5.97 -13.60 -0.24
N SER A 12 5.22 -13.66 -1.35
CA SER A 12 3.79 -13.34 -1.39
C SER A 12 2.93 -14.61 -1.46
N PRO A 13 2.47 -15.16 -0.31
CA PRO A 13 1.76 -16.45 -0.27
C PRO A 13 0.44 -16.44 -1.04
N ASN A 14 -0.17 -15.26 -1.21
CA ASN A 14 -1.47 -15.09 -1.86
C ASN A 14 -1.37 -14.89 -3.38
N THR A 15 -0.17 -14.66 -3.95
CA THR A 15 -0.02 -14.27 -5.36
C THR A 15 -0.47 -15.37 -6.31
N ALA A 16 -0.03 -16.62 -6.14
CA ALA A 16 -0.35 -17.71 -7.06
C ALA A 16 -1.86 -17.94 -7.22
N GLN A 17 -2.57 -18.07 -6.09
CA GLN A 17 -4.03 -18.27 -6.10
C GLN A 17 -4.78 -17.04 -6.63
N SER A 18 -4.36 -15.82 -6.23
CA SER A 18 -5.03 -14.60 -6.67
C SER A 18 -4.88 -14.37 -8.18
N MET A 19 -3.73 -14.74 -8.77
CA MET A 19 -3.51 -14.69 -10.22
C MET A 19 -4.34 -15.75 -10.94
N ALA A 20 -4.39 -16.98 -10.42
CA ALA A 20 -5.18 -18.06 -11.00
C ALA A 20 -6.69 -17.75 -11.06
N TRP A 21 -7.21 -17.02 -10.07
CA TRP A 21 -8.60 -16.56 -10.05
C TRP A 21 -8.83 -15.24 -10.78
N GLY A 22 -7.80 -14.61 -11.34
CA GLY A 22 -7.90 -13.31 -12.01
C GLY A 22 -8.19 -12.12 -11.08
N ILE A 23 -8.04 -12.30 -9.76
CA ILE A 23 -8.15 -11.23 -8.75
C ILE A 23 -6.95 -10.29 -8.85
N LYS A 24 -5.74 -10.87 -8.94
CA LYS A 24 -4.53 -10.14 -9.34
C LYS A 24 -4.31 -10.36 -10.83
N ARG A 25 -4.02 -9.29 -11.57
CA ARG A 25 -3.64 -9.34 -12.99
C ARG A 25 -2.15 -9.09 -13.23
N HIS A 26 -1.49 -8.51 -12.24
CA HIS A 26 -0.07 -8.21 -12.21
C HIS A 26 0.47 -8.63 -10.86
N THR A 27 1.74 -9.03 -10.84
CA THR A 27 2.43 -9.36 -9.60
C THR A 27 2.76 -8.11 -8.79
N ASN A 28 3.22 -8.28 -7.55
CA ASN A 28 3.58 -7.14 -6.71
C ASN A 28 4.80 -6.43 -7.30
N ASP A 29 5.79 -7.19 -7.76
CA ASP A 29 7.03 -6.67 -8.31
C ASP A 29 6.80 -6.01 -9.68
N GLU A 30 5.93 -6.58 -10.53
CA GLU A 30 5.52 -5.96 -11.79
C GLU A 30 4.90 -4.57 -11.60
N LEU A 31 3.97 -4.43 -10.64
CA LEU A 31 3.34 -3.15 -10.35
C LEU A 31 4.32 -2.15 -9.73
N ARG A 32 5.22 -2.62 -8.85
CA ARG A 32 6.26 -1.78 -8.25
C ARG A 32 7.22 -1.25 -9.31
N GLN A 33 7.69 -2.10 -10.23
CA GLN A 33 8.57 -1.70 -11.33
C GLN A 33 7.91 -0.63 -12.22
N ARG A 34 6.69 -0.90 -12.69
CA ARG A 34 5.92 0.07 -13.50
C ARG A 34 5.75 1.40 -12.78
N PHE A 35 5.47 1.37 -11.48
CA PHE A 35 5.34 2.58 -10.69
C PHE A 35 6.65 3.38 -10.69
N VAL A 36 7.80 2.73 -10.48
CA VAL A 36 9.10 3.40 -10.55
C VAL A 36 9.30 4.03 -11.93
N ASP A 37 9.11 3.26 -13.01
CA ASP A 37 9.34 3.73 -14.38
C ASP A 37 8.47 4.95 -14.75
N MET A 38 7.22 4.98 -14.28
CA MET A 38 6.32 6.12 -14.47
C MET A 38 6.67 7.30 -13.56
N THR A 39 7.18 7.05 -12.35
CA THR A 39 7.39 8.10 -11.33
C THR A 39 8.70 8.84 -11.53
N VAL A 40 9.76 8.17 -11.99
CA VAL A 40 11.07 8.83 -12.17
C VAL A 40 11.01 10.02 -13.14
N PRO A 41 10.37 9.93 -14.32
CA PRO A 41 10.19 11.08 -15.21
C PRO A 41 9.37 12.21 -14.58
N GLN A 42 8.35 11.89 -13.77
CA GLN A 42 7.56 12.88 -13.05
C GLN A 42 8.40 13.64 -12.02
N ALA A 43 9.24 12.93 -11.25
CA ALA A 43 10.17 13.54 -10.31
C ALA A 43 11.16 14.47 -11.01
N ARG A 44 11.70 14.06 -12.16
CA ARG A 44 12.56 14.90 -13.01
C ARG A 44 11.84 16.15 -13.48
N GLN A 45 10.60 16.03 -13.93
CA GLN A 45 9.78 17.17 -14.37
C GLN A 45 9.50 18.17 -13.25
N LEU A 46 9.35 17.67 -12.02
CA LEU A 46 9.17 18.49 -10.82
C LEU A 46 10.48 19.07 -10.26
N GLY A 47 11.64 18.68 -10.80
CA GLY A 47 12.94 19.10 -10.30
C GLY A 47 13.28 18.56 -8.91
N VAL A 48 12.70 17.43 -8.51
CA VAL A 48 12.96 16.78 -7.21
C VAL A 48 13.82 15.52 -7.39
N THR A 49 14.59 15.19 -6.35
CA THR A 49 15.40 13.96 -6.31
C THR A 49 14.66 12.88 -5.53
N LEU A 50 14.75 11.64 -6.02
CA LEU A 50 14.28 10.46 -5.29
C LEU A 50 15.40 9.97 -4.36
N PRO A 51 15.11 9.59 -3.10
CA PRO A 51 16.13 9.22 -2.12
C PRO A 51 16.59 7.77 -2.30
N ASP A 52 17.12 7.45 -3.48
CA ASP A 52 17.66 6.12 -3.79
C ASP A 52 18.96 6.28 -4.62
N PRO A 53 20.14 6.01 -4.03
CA PRO A 53 21.41 6.14 -4.73
C PRO A 53 21.65 5.05 -5.78
N ALA A 54 20.92 3.92 -5.71
CA ALA A 54 21.01 2.83 -6.70
C ALA A 54 20.10 3.07 -7.91
N LEU A 55 19.28 4.12 -7.87
CA LEU A 55 18.32 4.42 -8.93
C LEU A 55 19.02 4.81 -10.23
N THR A 56 18.99 3.93 -11.22
CA THR A 56 19.59 4.17 -12.54
C THR A 56 18.73 3.60 -13.67
N TRP A 57 18.77 4.26 -14.82
CA TRP A 57 18.16 3.70 -16.03
C TRP A 57 19.01 2.52 -16.53
N ASN A 58 18.36 1.41 -16.83
CA ASN A 58 18.97 0.22 -17.42
C ASN A 58 18.53 0.07 -18.87
N GLU A 59 19.45 0.33 -19.80
CA GLU A 59 19.16 0.26 -21.25
C GLU A 59 18.81 -1.15 -21.72
N ASP A 60 19.41 -2.20 -21.13
CA ASP A 60 19.15 -3.58 -21.57
C ASP A 60 17.76 -4.05 -21.16
N ARG A 61 17.32 -3.66 -19.96
CA ARG A 61 16.00 -4.03 -19.41
C ARG A 61 14.89 -3.08 -19.83
N GLN A 62 15.22 -1.88 -20.30
CA GLN A 62 14.27 -0.78 -20.55
C GLN A 62 13.44 -0.44 -19.30
N HIS A 63 14.10 -0.45 -18.15
CA HIS A 63 13.51 -0.23 -16.83
C HIS A 63 14.49 0.55 -15.95
N TYR A 64 14.00 1.21 -14.91
CA TYR A 64 14.87 1.70 -13.84
C TYR A 64 15.22 0.56 -12.89
N ASP A 65 16.52 0.36 -12.64
CA ASP A 65 17.00 -0.36 -11.48
C ASP A 65 16.86 0.55 -10.26
N PHE A 66 16.43 0.01 -9.12
CA PHE A 66 16.24 0.72 -7.86
C PHE A 66 16.71 -0.15 -6.69
N GLY A 67 17.05 0.49 -5.57
CA GLY A 67 17.59 -0.16 -4.39
C GLY A 67 16.60 -1.08 -3.68
N ASP A 68 17.13 -1.94 -2.82
CA ASP A 68 16.32 -2.84 -2.01
C ASP A 68 15.40 -2.07 -1.05
N VAL A 69 14.19 -2.60 -0.90
CA VAL A 69 13.22 -2.11 0.09
C VAL A 69 13.55 -2.72 1.44
N ASP A 70 13.44 -1.93 2.52
CA ASP A 70 13.54 -2.44 3.89
C ASP A 70 12.34 -3.34 4.22
N TRP A 71 12.51 -4.64 4.01
CA TRP A 71 11.45 -5.62 4.24
C TRP A 71 11.20 -5.88 5.73
N ASP A 72 12.16 -5.61 6.60
CA ASP A 72 11.98 -5.73 8.05
C ASP A 72 11.08 -4.60 8.57
N GLU A 73 11.34 -3.36 8.14
CA GLU A 73 10.45 -2.22 8.39
C GLU A 73 9.04 -2.51 7.85
N PHE A 74 8.94 -2.98 6.60
CA PHE A 74 7.66 -3.34 6.00
C PHE A 74 6.87 -4.31 6.89
N MET A 75 7.50 -5.40 7.32
CA MET A 75 6.84 -6.41 8.15
C MET A 75 6.49 -5.90 9.54
N ALA A 76 7.32 -5.04 10.16
CA ALA A 76 7.00 -4.40 11.42
C ALA A 76 5.74 -3.53 11.30
N VAL A 77 5.66 -2.67 10.28
CA VAL A 77 4.51 -1.80 10.02
C VAL A 77 3.24 -2.63 9.76
N VAL A 78 3.32 -3.68 8.94
CA VAL A 78 2.16 -4.57 8.66
C VAL A 78 1.65 -5.26 9.93
N LYS A 79 2.56 -5.66 10.83
CA LYS A 79 2.21 -6.30 12.11
C LYS A 79 1.67 -5.35 13.17
N GLY A 80 1.62 -4.04 12.89
CA GLY A 80 1.11 -3.05 13.82
C GLY A 80 2.18 -2.29 14.61
N ASP A 81 3.46 -2.51 14.32
CA ASP A 81 4.61 -1.90 15.01
C ASP A 81 5.24 -0.78 14.17
N GLY A 82 4.41 -0.04 13.45
CA GLY A 82 4.82 1.14 12.71
C GLY A 82 4.51 2.44 13.45
N PRO A 83 4.99 3.58 12.93
CA PRO A 83 5.02 4.85 13.66
C PRO A 83 3.65 5.37 14.10
N CYS A 84 2.59 5.02 13.37
CA CYS A 84 1.24 5.53 13.64
C CYS A 84 0.17 4.43 13.80
N ASN A 85 0.53 3.15 13.81
CA ASN A 85 -0.45 2.05 13.79
C ASN A 85 -1.42 2.13 14.98
N ALA A 86 -0.89 2.25 16.20
CA ALA A 86 -1.68 2.40 17.41
C ALA A 86 -2.61 3.64 17.35
N GLN A 87 -2.08 4.78 16.90
CA GLN A 87 -2.87 6.02 16.76
C GLN A 87 -4.01 5.86 15.75
N ARG A 88 -3.77 5.23 14.59
CA ARG A 88 -4.78 5.02 13.55
C ARG A 88 -5.91 4.13 14.05
N VAL A 89 -5.58 3.02 14.71
CA VAL A 89 -6.56 2.10 15.28
C VAL A 89 -7.36 2.78 16.40
N ALA A 90 -6.68 3.49 17.31
CA ALA A 90 -7.32 4.22 18.41
C ALA A 90 -8.30 5.28 17.88
N HIS A 91 -7.89 6.05 16.87
CA HIS A 91 -8.76 7.06 16.24
C HIS A 91 -10.01 6.42 15.61
N ARG A 92 -9.85 5.30 14.87
CA ARG A 92 -10.99 4.60 14.27
C ARG A 92 -11.95 4.03 15.33
N LYS A 93 -11.41 3.45 16.40
CA LYS A 93 -12.20 2.97 17.54
C LYS A 93 -12.97 4.10 18.20
N ALA A 94 -12.29 5.19 18.56
CA ALA A 94 -12.92 6.35 19.17
C ALA A 94 -14.06 6.94 18.31
N ALA A 95 -13.85 7.08 16.99
CA ALA A 95 -14.90 7.55 16.09
C ALA A 95 -16.07 6.57 15.98
N HIS A 96 -15.79 5.26 15.99
CA HIS A 96 -16.83 4.23 15.98
C HIS A 96 -17.64 4.24 17.29
N ASP A 97 -16.96 4.21 18.43
CA ASP A 97 -17.58 4.11 19.75
C ASP A 97 -18.33 5.41 20.07
N GLY A 98 -17.70 6.57 19.87
CA GLY A 98 -18.34 7.88 20.06
C GLY A 98 -19.51 8.14 19.10
N GLY A 99 -19.50 7.51 17.93
CA GLY A 99 -20.59 7.58 16.95
C GLY A 99 -21.71 6.55 17.17
N ALA A 100 -21.69 5.75 18.23
CA ALA A 100 -22.68 4.69 18.47
C ALA A 100 -24.11 5.23 18.50
N TRP A 101 -24.34 6.32 19.23
CA TRP A 101 -25.66 6.93 19.37
C TRP A 101 -26.27 7.36 18.03
N VAL A 102 -25.45 7.79 17.06
CA VAL A 102 -25.93 8.18 15.72
C VAL A 102 -26.45 6.95 14.98
N ARG A 103 -25.72 5.83 15.05
CA ARG A 103 -26.13 4.58 14.42
C ARG A 103 -27.41 4.03 15.04
N GLU A 104 -27.52 4.09 16.37
CA GLU A 104 -28.71 3.70 17.11
C GLU A 104 -29.91 4.58 16.76
N ALA A 105 -29.73 5.91 16.71
CA ALA A 105 -30.77 6.85 16.34
C ALA A 105 -31.26 6.62 14.91
N ALA A 106 -30.35 6.38 13.96
CA ALA A 106 -30.69 6.09 12.57
C ALA A 106 -31.51 4.79 12.46
N ALA A 107 -31.09 3.73 13.15
CA ALA A 107 -31.81 2.45 13.17
C ALA A 107 -33.22 2.60 13.78
N ALA A 108 -33.33 3.30 14.91
CA ALA A 108 -34.61 3.55 15.56
C ALA A 108 -35.55 4.43 14.72
N HIS A 109 -35.02 5.38 13.96
CA HIS A 109 -35.82 6.18 13.03
C HIS A 109 -36.36 5.33 11.88
N ALA A 110 -35.51 4.52 11.24
CA ALA A 110 -35.92 3.65 10.14
C ALA A 110 -37.02 2.66 10.54
N ALA A 111 -36.97 2.13 11.76
CA ALA A 111 -37.98 1.22 12.31
C ALA A 111 -39.39 1.85 12.47
N LYS A 112 -39.52 3.19 12.45
CA LYS A 112 -40.84 3.85 12.54
C LYS A 112 -41.65 3.77 11.25
N THR A 113 -40.96 3.56 10.13
CA THR A 113 -41.54 3.55 8.78
C THR A 113 -41.43 2.18 8.10
N ALA A 114 -40.96 1.17 8.82
CA ALA A 114 -40.85 -0.21 8.37
C ALA A 114 -42.11 -0.99 8.78
#